data_AF-A0A2G9SFA0-F1
#
_entry.id   AF-A0A2G9SFA0-F1
#
_cell.length_a   1.000
_cell.length_b   1.000
_cell.length_c   1.000
_cell.angle_alpha   90.00
_cell.angle_beta   90.00
_cell.angle_gamma   90.00
#
_symmetry.space_group_name_H-M   'P 1'
#
loop_
_entity.id
_entity.type
_entity.pdbx_description
1 polymer ?
#
loop_
_entity_poly.entity_id
_entity_poly.type
_entity_poly.pdbx_seq_one_letter_code
_entity_poly.pdbx_strand_id
1 'polypeptide(L)'
;MFHFLPFIQFKEQIVHETVVKVTEVMKDRLSQSPDWMSDSSSSSAPEPEQTSSLGSLYDWLLACNNCKKRILGIRYQCSTCPSFSICESCEAGGCDHDPNHLFLKMRRPLEPSAEEPHPPLTFSMDHVKLQKQMHKTFLKAEKQRLRAEKRQRKSEMKELEKQLKLHRRFHRWHSLDSPNPPAENAPNNPLVIPMEPCTQFIPTLSAVFVDENLPDGTHLQPGTRFIKHWRMRNTGNVKWNMDTKLKFMWGNLTLASSSRKDAPVPSLLPGQVGVLSVEFVAPALEGTYTSHWRLAHKGEQFGPRIWCSITVDSLPCTDNLDDLAKEMSSIKISSQKDQEEVSASSMS
;
A
#
# COMPACT_ATOMS: atom_id res chain seq x y z
N MET A 1 19.02 17.68 -29.89
CA MET A 1 19.03 16.24 -29.50
C MET A 1 20.14 16.00 -28.46
N PHE A 2 20.12 16.66 -27.29
CA PHE A 2 21.25 16.60 -26.33
C PHE A 2 20.88 16.56 -24.84
N HIS A 3 19.61 16.30 -24.46
CA HIS A 3 19.20 16.24 -23.04
C HIS A 3 18.67 14.87 -22.57
N PHE A 4 18.71 13.83 -23.39
CA PHE A 4 18.18 12.49 -23.02
C PHE A 4 19.24 11.50 -22.51
N LEU A 5 20.52 11.75 -22.80
CA LEU A 5 21.65 10.94 -22.32
C LEU A 5 21.89 10.99 -20.79
N PRO A 6 21.77 12.16 -20.10
CA PRO A 6 22.11 12.21 -18.67
C PRO A 6 21.11 11.48 -17.77
N PHE A 7 19.85 11.33 -18.20
CA PHE A 7 18.82 10.64 -17.40
C PHE A 7 18.95 9.11 -17.43
N ILE A 8 19.41 8.54 -18.55
CA ILE A 8 19.66 7.11 -18.67
C ILE A 8 20.87 6.73 -17.82
N GLN A 9 21.95 7.52 -17.88
CA GLN A 9 23.13 7.32 -17.05
C GLN A 9 22.81 7.45 -15.55
N PHE A 10 21.96 8.41 -15.17
CA PHE A 10 21.55 8.56 -13.77
C PHE A 10 20.71 7.37 -13.26
N LYS A 11 19.81 6.83 -14.10
CA LYS A 11 19.04 5.62 -13.75
C LYS A 11 19.93 4.39 -13.61
N GLU A 12 20.88 4.19 -14.52
CA GLU A 12 21.83 3.08 -14.46
C GLU A 12 22.73 3.20 -13.22
N GLN A 13 23.13 4.42 -12.85
CA GLN A 13 23.94 4.67 -11.67
C GLN A 13 23.19 4.36 -10.37
N ILE A 14 21.92 4.76 -10.24
CA ILE A 14 21.10 4.43 -9.07
C ILE A 14 20.88 2.92 -8.97
N VAL A 15 20.60 2.25 -10.09
CA VAL A 15 20.41 0.80 -10.11
C VAL A 15 21.70 0.09 -9.69
N HIS A 16 22.85 0.50 -10.22
CA HIS A 16 24.14 -0.07 -9.85
C HIS A 16 24.47 0.15 -8.37
N GLU A 17 24.27 1.36 -7.85
CA GLU A 17 24.49 1.69 -6.43
C GLU A 17 23.59 0.87 -5.51
N THR A 18 22.32 0.66 -5.90
CA THR A 18 21.37 -0.13 -5.14
C THR A 18 21.76 -1.61 -5.14
N VAL A 19 22.16 -2.17 -6.29
CA VAL A 19 22.60 -3.56 -6.38
C VAL A 19 23.83 -3.80 -5.52
N VAL A 20 24.82 -2.90 -5.54
CA VAL A 20 26.03 -3.00 -4.70
C VAL A 20 25.67 -2.96 -3.20
N LYS A 21 24.80 -2.04 -2.78
CA LYS A 21 24.36 -1.97 -1.38
C LYS A 21 23.63 -3.24 -0.93
N VAL A 22 22.79 -3.83 -1.79
CA VAL A 22 22.07 -5.07 -1.47
C VAL A 22 23.02 -6.26 -1.39
N THR A 23 23.99 -6.38 -2.30
CA THR A 23 24.95 -7.49 -2.28
C THR A 23 25.89 -7.42 -1.08
N GLU A 24 26.27 -6.22 -0.64
CA GLU A 24 27.12 -6.01 0.53
C GLU A 24 26.38 -6.39 1.82
N VAL A 25 25.11 -5.98 1.97
CA VAL A 25 24.26 -6.38 3.11
C VAL A 25 24.03 -7.90 3.13
N MET A 26 23.83 -8.53 1.98
CA MET A 26 23.70 -10.00 1.90
C MET A 26 24.99 -10.73 2.28
N LYS A 27 26.16 -10.18 1.94
CA LYS A 27 27.47 -10.77 2.27
C LYS A 27 27.80 -10.62 3.76
N ASP A 28 27.43 -9.49 4.35
CA ASP A 28 27.60 -9.22 5.78
C ASP A 28 26.70 -10.13 6.64
N ARG A 29 25.47 -10.38 6.16
CA ARG A 29 24.55 -11.35 6.77
C ARG A 29 25.01 -12.79 6.67
N LEU A 30 25.78 -13.15 5.63
CA LEU A 30 26.33 -14.49 5.46
C LEU A 30 27.60 -14.72 6.29
N SER A 31 28.24 -13.65 6.77
CA SER A 31 29.48 -13.68 7.55
C SER A 31 29.22 -13.64 9.07
N GLN A 32 27.98 -13.40 9.49
CA GLN A 32 27.52 -13.46 10.89
C GLN A 32 26.88 -14.82 11.20
N SER A 33 27.68 -15.90 11.20
CA SER A 33 27.33 -17.16 11.86
C SER A 33 27.95 -17.20 13.26
N PRO A 34 27.19 -17.42 14.35
CA PRO A 34 27.80 -17.58 15.66
C PRO A 34 28.43 -18.97 15.80
N ASP A 35 29.76 -19.00 15.89
CA ASP A 35 30.54 -20.06 16.52
C ASP A 35 30.16 -20.17 18.01
N TRP A 36 29.68 -21.33 18.44
CA TRP A 36 30.12 -21.97 19.69
C TRP A 36 29.52 -23.38 19.80
N MET A 37 30.41 -24.38 19.79
CA MET A 37 30.17 -25.71 20.33
C MET A 37 30.85 -25.83 21.71
N SER A 38 30.21 -26.64 22.57
CA SER A 38 30.75 -27.38 23.72
C SER A 38 30.92 -26.63 25.06
N ASP A 39 30.20 -27.04 26.11
CA ASP A 39 30.60 -28.18 26.95
C ASP A 39 29.52 -28.67 27.95
N SER A 40 29.40 -30.01 28.04
CA SER A 40 29.20 -30.88 29.22
C SER A 40 28.12 -30.70 30.32
N SER A 41 27.24 -31.73 30.37
CA SER A 41 27.00 -32.68 31.50
C SER A 41 25.97 -32.45 32.62
N SER A 42 25.01 -33.41 32.65
CA SER A 42 24.35 -34.11 33.78
C SER A 42 23.64 -33.34 34.92
N SER A 43 22.35 -33.60 35.13
CA SER A 43 21.86 -34.63 36.09
C SER A 43 20.42 -34.35 36.59
N SER A 44 19.66 -35.45 36.71
CA SER A 44 18.59 -35.76 37.70
C SER A 44 17.27 -34.96 37.77
N ALA A 45 16.17 -35.73 37.71
CA ALA A 45 14.80 -35.40 38.11
C ALA A 45 14.69 -35.03 39.60
N PRO A 46 13.58 -34.39 40.03
CA PRO A 46 12.45 -35.19 40.52
C PRO A 46 11.05 -34.63 40.17
N GLU A 47 10.09 -35.55 40.12
CA GLU A 47 8.65 -35.32 40.33
C GLU A 47 8.42 -34.84 41.78
N PRO A 48 7.40 -34.00 42.09
CA PRO A 48 6.18 -34.63 42.58
C PRO A 48 4.85 -33.86 42.33
N GLU A 49 3.80 -34.67 42.31
CA GLU A 49 2.53 -34.53 43.02
C GLU A 49 1.42 -33.55 42.58
N GLN A 50 0.23 -34.16 42.64
CA GLN A 50 -1.07 -33.69 42.24
C GLN A 50 -1.65 -32.76 43.31
N THR A 51 -2.10 -31.58 42.89
CA THR A 51 -3.12 -30.82 43.61
C THR A 51 -4.18 -30.34 42.62
N SER A 52 -5.39 -30.84 42.84
CA SER A 52 -6.59 -30.59 42.06
C SER A 52 -7.14 -29.17 42.25
N SER A 53 -7.88 -28.75 41.22
CA SER A 53 -9.00 -27.79 41.22
C SER A 53 -8.71 -26.29 41.41
N LEU A 54 -8.00 -25.68 40.45
CA LEU A 54 -8.43 -24.47 39.71
C LEU A 54 -7.50 -24.16 38.49
N GLY A 55 -6.89 -25.18 37.88
CA GLY A 55 -5.71 -25.01 37.02
C GLY A 55 -5.91 -25.05 35.50
N SER A 56 -7.14 -25.13 34.97
CA SER A 56 -7.35 -25.65 33.61
C SER A 56 -7.78 -24.66 32.53
N LEU A 57 -7.94 -23.36 32.83
CA LEU A 57 -8.52 -22.44 31.83
C LEU A 57 -7.57 -22.09 30.67
N TYR A 58 -6.30 -22.44 30.82
CA TYR A 58 -5.24 -22.16 29.86
C TYR A 58 -4.39 -23.39 29.51
N ASP A 59 -4.83 -24.59 29.90
CA ASP A 59 -4.16 -25.84 29.54
C ASP A 59 -4.72 -26.36 28.21
N TRP A 60 -3.86 -26.43 27.19
CA TRP A 60 -4.25 -26.93 25.88
C TRP A 60 -4.27 -28.45 25.79
N LEU A 61 -3.77 -29.17 26.79
CA LEU A 61 -3.56 -30.63 26.79
C LEU A 61 -2.67 -31.14 25.65
N LEU A 62 -1.90 -30.26 25.01
CA LEU A 62 -0.95 -30.59 23.94
C LEU A 62 0.48 -30.28 24.35
N ALA A 63 1.42 -31.07 23.83
CA ALA A 63 2.85 -30.83 23.98
C ALA A 63 3.39 -29.93 22.85
N CYS A 64 4.29 -29.01 23.21
CA CYS A 64 5.03 -28.20 22.25
C CYS A 64 5.93 -29.08 21.39
N ASN A 65 5.89 -28.91 20.07
CA ASN A 65 6.73 -29.68 19.15
C ASN A 65 8.22 -29.39 19.31
N ASN A 66 8.59 -28.20 19.81
CA ASN A 66 9.97 -27.79 20.06
C ASN A 66 10.48 -28.29 21.42
N CYS A 67 9.97 -27.74 22.54
CA CYS A 67 10.48 -28.06 23.88
C CYS A 67 9.88 -29.31 24.53
N LYS A 68 8.89 -29.97 23.88
CA LYS A 68 8.15 -31.14 24.38
C LYS A 68 7.36 -30.94 25.68
N LYS A 69 7.39 -29.74 26.28
CA LYS A 69 6.61 -29.38 27.46
C LYS A 69 5.14 -29.14 27.08
N ARG A 70 4.24 -29.34 28.05
CA ARG A 70 2.81 -29.03 27.92
C ARG A 70 2.62 -27.53 27.64
N ILE A 71 1.76 -27.20 26.67
CA ILE A 71 1.46 -25.81 26.32
C ILE A 71 0.43 -25.27 27.30
N LEU A 72 0.88 -24.34 28.15
CA LEU A 72 0.04 -23.55 29.05
C LEU A 72 0.00 -22.11 28.54
N GLY A 73 -1.16 -21.47 28.58
CA GLY A 73 -1.32 -20.08 28.14
C GLY A 73 -1.59 -19.96 26.65
N ILE A 74 -0.70 -19.28 25.92
CA ILE A 74 -0.85 -19.00 24.49
C ILE A 74 -0.23 -20.13 23.68
N ARG A 75 -1.01 -20.69 22.75
CA ARG A 75 -0.56 -21.69 21.79
C ARG A 75 -0.37 -21.05 20.42
N TYR A 76 0.75 -21.33 19.79
CA TYR A 76 1.03 -20.94 18.41
C TYR A 76 0.94 -22.17 17.50
N GLN A 77 0.14 -22.09 16.44
CA GLN A 77 -0.05 -23.16 15.47
C GLN A 77 0.47 -22.71 14.10
N CYS A 78 1.32 -23.51 13.48
CA CYS A 78 1.78 -23.23 12.11
C CYS A 78 0.61 -23.31 11.12
N SER A 79 0.46 -22.30 10.25
CA SER A 79 -0.58 -22.25 9.22
C SER A 79 -0.38 -23.29 8.12
N THR A 80 0.85 -23.70 7.90
CA THR A 80 1.25 -24.62 6.82
C THR A 80 1.35 -26.06 7.30
N CYS A 81 1.73 -26.27 8.57
CA CYS A 81 1.93 -27.58 9.18
C CYS A 81 0.90 -27.82 10.29
N PRO A 82 -0.20 -28.55 10.02
CA PRO A 82 -1.30 -28.75 10.99
C PRO A 82 -0.89 -29.46 12.28
N SER A 83 0.20 -30.22 12.27
CA SER A 83 0.73 -30.95 13.42
C SER A 83 1.82 -30.20 14.20
N PHE A 84 2.19 -28.99 13.77
CA PHE A 84 3.28 -28.23 14.37
C PHE A 84 2.73 -27.07 15.22
N SER A 85 2.80 -27.26 16.54
CA SER A 85 2.38 -26.27 17.54
C SER A 85 3.49 -26.01 18.56
N ILE A 86 3.67 -24.75 18.93
CA ILE A 86 4.68 -24.32 19.88
C ILE A 86 4.07 -23.49 21.01
N CYS A 87 4.71 -23.50 22.18
CA CYS A 87 4.35 -22.62 23.29
C CYS A 87 4.91 -21.22 23.07
N GLU A 88 4.41 -20.25 23.83
CA GLU A 88 4.87 -18.86 23.82
C GLU A 88 6.38 -18.70 23.98
N SER A 89 7.00 -19.45 24.90
CA SER A 89 8.46 -19.38 25.10
C SER A 89 9.26 -19.85 23.88
N CYS A 90 8.73 -20.80 23.11
CA CYS A 90 9.38 -21.31 21.90
C CYS A 90 9.13 -20.43 20.67
N GLU A 91 8.08 -19.62 20.68
CA GLU A 91 7.87 -18.61 19.65
C GLU A 91 8.86 -17.45 19.83
N ALA A 92 9.05 -16.99 21.08
CA ALA A 92 10.04 -15.95 21.39
C ALA A 92 11.50 -16.42 21.28
N GLY A 93 11.80 -17.67 21.64
CA GLY A 93 13.15 -18.24 21.65
C GLY A 93 13.62 -18.87 20.34
N GLY A 94 12.78 -18.83 19.30
CA GLY A 94 13.01 -19.54 18.06
C GLY A 94 12.66 -21.03 18.14
N CYS A 95 12.19 -21.57 17.02
CA CYS A 95 11.89 -22.98 16.88
C CYS A 95 12.57 -23.54 15.63
N ASP A 96 12.94 -24.83 15.68
CA ASP A 96 13.51 -25.53 14.52
C ASP A 96 12.39 -25.87 13.52
N HIS A 97 11.95 -24.83 12.81
CA HIS A 97 10.91 -24.87 11.80
C HIS A 97 11.20 -23.85 10.71
N ASP A 98 10.64 -24.06 9.51
CA ASP A 98 10.83 -23.15 8.39
C ASP A 98 10.40 -21.71 8.78
N PRO A 99 11.32 -20.71 8.74
CA PRO A 99 11.03 -19.33 9.11
C PRO A 99 9.97 -18.66 8.23
N ASN A 100 9.68 -19.19 7.04
CA ASN A 100 8.65 -18.66 6.14
C ASN A 100 7.23 -19.10 6.53
N HIS A 101 7.09 -20.02 7.47
CA HIS A 101 5.78 -20.47 7.94
C HIS A 101 5.21 -19.52 9.00
N LEU A 102 3.99 -19.03 8.75
CA LEU A 102 3.30 -18.14 9.67
C LEU A 102 2.71 -18.93 10.85
N PHE A 103 2.84 -18.39 12.05
CA PHE A 103 2.24 -18.95 13.26
C PHE A 103 0.98 -18.16 13.67
N LEU A 104 -0.11 -18.89 13.89
CA LEU A 104 -1.38 -18.34 14.37
C LEU A 104 -1.42 -18.38 15.89
N LYS A 105 -1.66 -17.22 16.52
CA LYS A 105 -1.72 -17.04 17.98
C LYS A 105 -3.10 -17.38 18.53
N MET A 106 -3.20 -18.44 19.33
CA MET A 106 -4.44 -18.86 20.00
C MET A 106 -4.34 -18.62 21.51
N ARG A 107 -5.22 -17.78 22.06
CA ARG A 107 -5.14 -17.28 23.45
C ARG A 107 -5.97 -18.05 24.46
N ARG A 108 -6.96 -18.84 24.02
CA ARG A 108 -7.82 -19.64 24.91
C ARG A 108 -8.15 -20.98 24.26
N PRO A 109 -8.05 -22.11 25.00
CA PRO A 109 -8.64 -23.37 24.58
C PRO A 109 -10.14 -23.16 24.30
N LEU A 110 -10.65 -23.65 23.16
CA LEU A 110 -12.10 -23.64 22.95
C LEU A 110 -12.71 -24.63 23.96
N GLU A 111 -13.31 -24.09 25.03
CA GLU A 111 -14.14 -24.85 25.96
C GLU A 111 -15.29 -25.51 25.17
N PRO A 112 -15.46 -26.83 25.23
CA PRO A 112 -16.69 -27.45 24.77
C PRO A 112 -17.77 -27.13 25.80
N SER A 113 -18.65 -26.17 25.48
CA SER A 113 -19.81 -25.84 26.31
C SER A 113 -20.67 -27.09 26.51
N ALA A 114 -20.65 -27.64 27.73
CA ALA A 114 -21.54 -28.70 28.16
C ALA A 114 -22.87 -28.09 28.60
N GLU A 115 -23.90 -28.25 27.77
CA GLU A 115 -25.28 -28.66 28.13
C GLU A 115 -26.23 -28.39 26.95
N GLU A 116 -26.58 -29.46 26.23
CA GLU A 116 -27.94 -29.84 25.80
C GLU A 116 -27.84 -31.22 25.10
N PRO A 117 -28.77 -32.16 25.34
CA PRO A 117 -28.66 -33.54 24.88
C PRO A 117 -29.04 -33.63 23.40
N HIS A 118 -28.03 -33.55 22.52
CA HIS A 118 -28.18 -33.85 21.10
C HIS A 118 -27.40 -35.13 20.70
N PRO A 119 -27.91 -35.90 19.72
CA PRO A 119 -27.44 -37.26 19.43
C PRO A 119 -26.02 -37.30 18.84
N PRO A 120 -25.36 -38.48 18.83
CA PRO A 120 -23.91 -38.57 18.80
C PRO A 120 -23.26 -38.08 17.50
N LEU A 121 -22.31 -37.16 17.68
CA LEU A 121 -21.05 -36.98 16.95
C LEU A 121 -21.07 -37.19 15.43
N THR A 122 -21.43 -36.13 14.69
CA THR A 122 -20.96 -35.92 13.30
C THR A 122 -20.24 -34.58 13.15
N PHE A 123 -19.44 -34.15 14.15
CA PHE A 123 -18.91 -32.78 14.20
C PHE A 123 -17.59 -32.52 13.44
N SER A 124 -17.02 -33.51 12.74
CA SER A 124 -15.69 -33.34 12.10
C SER A 124 -15.73 -33.10 10.58
N MET A 125 -16.79 -33.54 9.89
CA MET A 125 -16.85 -33.49 8.42
C MET A 125 -17.37 -32.16 7.88
N ASP A 126 -18.33 -31.52 8.54
CA ASP A 126 -19.04 -30.38 7.95
C ASP A 126 -18.27 -29.05 8.11
N HIS A 127 -17.50 -28.89 9.19
CA HIS A 127 -16.59 -27.75 9.35
C HIS A 127 -15.43 -27.80 8.33
N VAL A 128 -14.88 -28.99 8.06
CA VAL A 128 -13.84 -29.20 7.03
C VAL A 128 -14.39 -28.96 5.62
N LYS A 129 -15.63 -29.40 5.34
CA LYS A 129 -16.30 -29.11 4.06
C LYS A 129 -16.55 -27.62 3.89
N LEU A 130 -17.02 -26.91 4.93
CA LEU A 130 -17.27 -25.48 4.89
C LEU A 130 -15.97 -24.68 4.68
N GLN A 131 -14.89 -25.05 5.38
CA GLN A 131 -13.58 -24.43 5.22
C GLN A 131 -12.98 -24.69 3.83
N LYS A 132 -13.10 -25.91 3.30
CA LYS A 132 -12.70 -26.23 1.90
C LYS A 132 -13.54 -25.47 0.88
N GLN A 133 -14.83 -25.30 1.15
CA GLN A 133 -15.72 -24.54 0.29
C GLN A 133 -15.37 -23.04 0.28
N MET A 134 -15.03 -22.48 1.44
CA MET A 134 -14.57 -21.09 1.57
C MET A 134 -13.20 -20.88 0.91
N HIS A 135 -12.27 -21.83 1.03
CA HIS A 135 -10.98 -21.77 0.34
C HIS A 135 -11.14 -21.87 -1.19
N LYS A 136 -12.10 -22.68 -1.66
CA LYS A 136 -12.43 -22.79 -3.09
C LYS A 136 -13.08 -21.52 -3.64
N THR A 137 -13.96 -20.87 -2.89
CA THR A 137 -14.55 -19.58 -3.29
C THR A 137 -13.49 -18.48 -3.30
N PHE A 138 -12.59 -18.45 -2.32
CA PHE A 138 -11.45 -17.54 -2.28
C PHE A 138 -10.54 -17.71 -3.50
N LEU A 139 -10.06 -18.92 -3.79
CA LEU A 139 -9.22 -19.21 -4.97
C LEU A 139 -9.93 -18.86 -6.29
N LYS A 140 -11.25 -19.04 -6.37
CA LYS A 140 -12.04 -18.65 -7.55
C LYS A 140 -12.10 -17.13 -7.70
N ALA A 141 -12.30 -16.39 -6.60
CA ALA A 141 -12.28 -14.93 -6.58
C ALA A 141 -10.89 -14.39 -6.94
N GLU A 142 -9.82 -14.95 -6.36
CA GLU A 142 -8.42 -14.61 -6.65
C GLU A 142 -8.09 -14.82 -8.13
N LYS A 143 -8.47 -15.97 -8.69
CA LYS A 143 -8.31 -16.28 -10.12
C LYS A 143 -9.08 -15.32 -11.01
N GLN A 144 -10.27 -14.88 -10.60
CA GLN A 144 -11.07 -13.89 -11.32
C GLN A 144 -10.41 -12.50 -11.27
N ARG A 145 -9.90 -12.09 -10.10
CA ARG A 145 -9.13 -10.85 -9.90
C ARG A 145 -7.91 -10.81 -10.82
N LEU A 146 -7.08 -11.84 -10.81
CA LEU A 146 -5.89 -11.95 -11.66
C LEU A 146 -6.23 -11.95 -13.16
N ARG A 147 -7.34 -12.57 -13.56
CA ARG A 147 -7.82 -12.52 -14.95
C ARG A 147 -8.26 -11.12 -15.36
N ALA A 148 -8.92 -10.38 -14.47
CA ALA A 148 -9.31 -8.99 -14.71
C ALA A 148 -8.07 -8.09 -14.83
N GLU A 149 -7.10 -8.24 -13.92
CA GLU A 149 -5.84 -7.50 -13.91
C GLU A 149 -5.00 -7.78 -15.16
N LYS A 150 -4.90 -9.05 -15.59
CA LYS A 150 -4.22 -9.42 -16.84
C LYS A 150 -4.89 -8.80 -18.07
N ARG A 151 -6.23 -8.76 -18.11
CA ARG A 151 -6.97 -8.09 -19.19
C ARG A 151 -6.71 -6.59 -19.19
N GLN A 152 -6.68 -5.97 -18.01
CA GLN A 152 -6.36 -4.56 -17.84
C GLN A 152 -4.95 -4.25 -18.33
N ARG A 153 -3.93 -4.97 -17.88
CA ARG A 153 -2.54 -4.78 -18.35
C ARG A 153 -2.40 -4.99 -19.86
N LYS A 154 -3.14 -5.95 -20.43
CA LYS A 154 -3.16 -6.16 -21.89
C LYS A 154 -3.80 -4.97 -22.63
N SER A 155 -4.86 -4.37 -22.10
CA SER A 155 -5.44 -3.15 -22.68
C SER A 155 -4.52 -1.94 -22.56
N GLU A 156 -3.82 -1.79 -21.43
CA GLU A 156 -2.84 -0.72 -21.22
C GLU A 156 -1.66 -0.85 -22.17
N MET A 157 -1.12 -2.06 -22.34
CA MET A 157 -0.04 -2.33 -23.29
C MET A 157 -0.44 -1.99 -24.73
N LYS A 158 -1.65 -2.35 -25.16
CA LYS A 158 -2.17 -2.00 -26.48
C LYS A 158 -2.33 -0.49 -26.67
N GLU A 159 -2.77 0.21 -25.63
CA GLU A 159 -2.90 1.66 -25.68
C GLU A 159 -1.52 2.33 -25.74
N LEU A 160 -0.57 1.88 -24.93
CA LEU A 160 0.84 2.30 -24.98
C LEU A 160 1.45 2.06 -26.36
N GLU A 161 1.21 0.89 -26.96
CA GLU A 161 1.69 0.58 -28.31
C GLU A 161 1.09 1.52 -29.36
N LYS A 162 -0.21 1.84 -29.27
CA LYS A 162 -0.85 2.84 -30.14
C LYS A 162 -0.23 4.22 -29.97
N GLN A 163 -0.02 4.66 -28.73
CA GLN A 163 0.63 5.94 -28.42
C GLN A 163 2.05 5.97 -29.00
N LEU A 164 2.82 4.89 -28.85
CA LEU A 164 4.17 4.78 -29.40
C LEU A 164 4.18 4.79 -30.93
N LYS A 165 3.20 4.14 -31.57
CA LYS A 165 3.03 4.15 -33.03
C LYS A 165 2.65 5.53 -33.55
N LEU A 166 1.78 6.24 -32.84
CA LEU A 166 1.43 7.63 -33.16
C LEU A 166 2.66 8.54 -33.01
N HIS A 167 3.42 8.39 -31.93
CA HIS A 167 4.66 9.13 -31.71
C HIS A 167 5.72 8.83 -32.78
N ARG A 168 5.90 7.56 -33.17
CA ARG A 168 6.77 7.16 -34.29
C ARG A 168 6.33 7.78 -35.62
N ARG A 169 5.02 7.84 -35.87
CA ARG A 169 4.47 8.49 -37.07
C ARG A 169 4.75 9.98 -37.04
N PHE A 170 4.53 10.64 -35.90
CA PHE A 170 4.84 12.05 -35.70
C PHE A 170 6.34 12.36 -35.92
N HIS A 171 7.25 11.56 -35.34
CA HIS A 171 8.69 11.71 -35.55
C HIS A 171 9.11 11.45 -37.01
N ARG A 172 8.45 10.53 -37.71
CA ARG A 172 8.70 10.30 -39.15
C ARG A 172 8.34 11.52 -40.01
N TRP A 173 7.24 12.21 -39.69
CA TRP A 173 6.85 13.45 -40.38
C TRP A 173 7.81 14.60 -40.07
N HIS A 174 8.21 14.78 -38.80
CA HIS A 174 9.17 15.82 -38.41
C HIS A 174 10.61 15.58 -38.88
N SER A 175 10.95 14.37 -39.33
CA SER A 175 12.30 14.07 -39.84
C SER A 175 12.54 14.55 -41.28
N LEU A 176 11.49 15.01 -41.98
CA LEU A 176 11.59 15.60 -43.32
C LEU A 176 11.65 17.13 -43.32
N ASP A 177 11.35 17.77 -42.17
CA ASP A 177 11.45 19.22 -41.99
C ASP A 177 12.53 19.54 -40.94
N SER A 178 13.80 19.43 -41.35
CA SER A 178 14.90 20.08 -40.65
C SER A 178 15.39 21.26 -41.50
N PRO A 179 15.35 22.50 -41.01
CA PRO A 179 15.92 23.63 -41.73
C PRO A 179 17.45 23.53 -41.67
N ASN A 180 18.09 23.33 -42.83
CA ASN A 180 19.53 23.57 -42.96
C ASN A 180 19.83 25.06 -42.76
N PRO A 181 20.96 25.45 -42.14
CA PRO A 181 21.39 26.84 -42.11
C PRO A 181 21.86 27.30 -43.52
N PRO A 182 21.62 28.56 -43.93
CA PRO A 182 21.90 28.99 -45.30
C PRO A 182 23.38 29.35 -45.49
N ALA A 183 23.95 28.85 -46.58
CA ALA A 183 25.17 29.38 -47.18
C ALA A 183 24.82 30.21 -48.42
N GLU A 184 25.56 31.30 -48.57
CA GLU A 184 25.42 32.44 -49.46
C GLU A 184 25.72 32.12 -50.95
N ASN A 185 24.92 32.68 -51.87
CA ASN A 185 25.29 33.34 -53.16
C ASN A 185 24.18 33.24 -54.25
N ALA A 186 23.94 34.36 -54.93
CA ALA A 186 22.80 34.72 -55.81
C ALA A 186 23.00 34.34 -57.32
N PRO A 187 22.26 34.88 -58.33
CA PRO A 187 20.85 35.34 -58.47
C PRO A 187 20.10 34.79 -59.73
N ASN A 188 18.75 34.85 -59.74
CA ASN A 188 17.85 35.34 -60.83
C ASN A 188 16.45 34.65 -60.89
N ASN A 189 15.44 35.51 -61.10
CA ASN A 189 13.96 35.39 -61.11
C ASN A 189 13.35 34.44 -62.20
N PRO A 190 12.00 34.21 -62.30
CA PRO A 190 10.87 34.72 -61.50
C PRO A 190 9.76 33.72 -61.09
N LEU A 191 8.92 34.14 -60.13
CA LEU A 191 7.52 33.77 -59.86
C LEU A 191 7.19 32.26 -59.69
N VAL A 192 7.46 31.74 -58.49
CA VAL A 192 6.74 30.58 -57.95
C VAL A 192 5.91 31.05 -56.76
N ILE A 193 4.59 30.92 -56.89
CA ILE A 193 3.63 31.12 -55.80
C ILE A 193 4.04 30.20 -54.64
N PRO A 194 4.32 30.69 -53.43
CA PRO A 194 4.48 29.81 -52.29
C PRO A 194 3.11 29.19 -52.01
N MET A 195 2.91 27.94 -52.42
CA MET A 195 1.87 27.12 -51.83
C MET A 195 2.32 26.87 -50.40
N GLU A 196 1.86 27.71 -49.47
CA GLU A 196 1.98 27.42 -48.04
C GLU A 196 1.46 25.99 -47.83
N PRO A 197 2.25 25.07 -47.24
CA PRO A 197 1.69 23.81 -46.79
C PRO A 197 0.65 24.16 -45.73
N CYS A 198 -0.62 24.12 -46.14
CA CYS A 198 -1.78 24.26 -45.28
C CYS A 198 -1.64 23.17 -44.20
N THR A 199 -1.02 23.55 -43.07
CA THR A 199 -0.76 22.65 -41.97
C THR A 199 -2.13 22.42 -41.36
N GLN A 200 -2.77 21.33 -41.76
CA GLN A 200 -4.14 21.04 -41.39
C GLN A 200 -4.27 21.17 -39.87
N PHE A 201 -5.01 22.19 -39.43
CA PHE A 201 -5.18 22.57 -38.03
C PHE A 201 -6.14 21.57 -37.37
N ILE A 202 -5.69 20.34 -37.16
CA ILE A 202 -6.49 19.29 -36.52
C ILE A 202 -6.53 19.59 -35.02
N PRO A 203 -7.70 19.90 -34.43
CA PRO A 203 -7.82 20.09 -32.99
C PRO A 203 -7.37 18.82 -32.26
N THR A 204 -6.30 18.95 -31.48
CA THR A 204 -5.64 17.87 -30.77
C THR A 204 -5.61 18.20 -29.28
N LEU A 205 -6.36 17.42 -28.50
CA LEU A 205 -6.31 17.45 -27.04
C LEU A 205 -5.21 16.50 -26.56
N SER A 206 -4.25 17.02 -25.80
CA SER A 206 -3.15 16.23 -25.25
C SER A 206 -2.68 16.82 -23.93
N ALA A 207 -2.19 15.95 -23.05
CA ALA A 207 -1.71 16.33 -21.74
C ALA A 207 -0.51 15.47 -21.34
N VAL A 208 0.39 16.04 -20.53
CA VAL A 208 1.51 15.32 -19.92
C VAL A 208 1.52 15.58 -18.42
N PHE A 209 1.82 14.53 -17.66
CA PHE A 209 2.02 14.59 -16.21
C PHE A 209 3.38 15.26 -15.90
N VAL A 210 3.39 16.18 -14.93
CA VAL A 210 4.58 16.93 -14.52
C VAL A 210 5.04 16.48 -13.13
N ASP A 211 4.19 16.63 -12.11
CA ASP A 211 4.49 16.27 -10.71
C ASP A 211 3.20 16.05 -9.89
N GLU A 212 3.37 15.61 -8.63
CA GLU A 212 2.29 15.38 -7.67
C GLU A 212 2.72 15.66 -6.22
N ASN A 213 1.76 15.90 -5.32
CA ASN A 213 2.03 16.29 -3.92
C ASN A 213 2.10 15.13 -2.90
N LEU A 214 1.41 14.02 -3.15
CA LEU A 214 1.31 12.88 -2.23
C LEU A 214 1.81 11.62 -2.94
N PRO A 215 3.00 11.09 -2.64
CA PRO A 215 3.50 9.89 -3.29
C PRO A 215 2.58 8.68 -3.09
N ASP A 216 2.64 7.74 -4.01
CA ASP A 216 1.90 6.49 -3.88
C ASP A 216 2.34 5.70 -2.64
N GLY A 217 1.36 5.18 -1.89
CA GLY A 217 1.59 4.41 -0.67
C GLY A 217 1.74 5.28 0.58
N THR A 218 1.47 6.59 0.50
CA THR A 218 1.44 7.47 1.67
C THR A 218 0.50 6.91 2.75
N HIS A 219 1.01 6.80 3.98
CA HIS A 219 0.26 6.34 5.14
C HIS A 219 -0.56 7.48 5.74
N LEU A 220 -1.84 7.24 5.99
CA LEU A 220 -2.78 8.21 6.56
C LEU A 220 -3.63 7.57 7.65
N GLN A 221 -4.02 8.39 8.64
CA GLN A 221 -4.93 7.95 9.68
C GLN A 221 -6.37 7.85 9.15
N PRO A 222 -7.19 6.93 9.68
CA PRO A 222 -8.60 6.81 9.34
C PRO A 222 -9.35 8.15 9.47
N GLY A 223 -10.21 8.46 8.50
CA GLY A 223 -11.02 9.69 8.48
C GLY A 223 -10.28 10.96 8.08
N THR A 224 -8.96 10.90 7.85
CA THR A 224 -8.17 12.06 7.40
C THR A 224 -8.69 12.61 6.08
N ARG A 225 -9.00 13.91 6.06
CA ARG A 225 -9.34 14.65 4.83
C ARG A 225 -8.06 15.20 4.21
N PHE A 226 -7.89 15.02 2.90
CA PHE A 226 -6.71 15.50 2.19
C PHE A 226 -7.02 15.85 0.74
N ILE A 227 -6.18 16.70 0.13
CA ILE A 227 -6.31 17.08 -1.28
C ILE A 227 -5.11 16.52 -2.05
N LYS A 228 -5.40 15.71 -3.08
CA LYS A 228 -4.39 15.24 -4.03
C LYS A 228 -4.28 16.24 -5.18
N HIS A 229 -3.05 16.63 -5.48
CA HIS A 229 -2.69 17.51 -6.57
C HIS A 229 -1.87 16.75 -7.61
N TRP A 230 -2.26 16.88 -8.88
CA TRP A 230 -1.44 16.49 -10.02
C TRP A 230 -1.20 17.71 -10.89
N ARG A 231 0.06 18.03 -11.12
CA ARG A 231 0.42 19.10 -12.05
C ARG A 231 0.53 18.52 -13.44
N MET A 232 -0.19 19.14 -14.37
CA MET A 232 -0.29 18.68 -15.75
C MET A 232 -0.01 19.81 -16.72
N ARG A 233 0.63 19.49 -17.84
CA ARG A 233 0.86 20.40 -18.97
C ARG A 233 -0.12 20.09 -20.09
N ASN A 234 -0.75 21.12 -20.64
CA ASN A 234 -1.48 21.00 -21.90
C ASN A 234 -0.46 20.94 -23.06
N THR A 235 -0.33 19.78 -23.70
CA THR A 235 0.57 19.56 -24.84
C THR A 235 -0.19 19.48 -26.16
N GLY A 236 -1.50 19.74 -26.14
CA GLY A 236 -2.33 19.84 -27.32
C GLY A 236 -2.26 21.23 -27.95
N ASN A 237 -3.03 21.42 -29.03
CA ASN A 237 -3.23 22.72 -29.68
C ASN A 237 -4.61 23.34 -29.38
N VAL A 238 -5.41 22.68 -28.52
CA VAL A 238 -6.72 23.15 -28.05
C VAL A 238 -6.63 23.63 -26.61
N LYS A 239 -7.18 24.81 -26.33
CA LYS A 239 -7.34 25.35 -24.97
C LYS A 239 -8.33 24.49 -24.17
N TRP A 240 -7.97 24.13 -22.94
CA TRP A 240 -8.91 23.52 -22.00
C TRP A 240 -9.87 24.59 -21.46
N ASN A 241 -11.14 24.25 -21.33
CA ASN A 241 -12.19 25.16 -20.89
C ASN A 241 -13.17 24.43 -19.94
N MET A 242 -14.35 25.01 -19.74
CA MET A 242 -15.41 24.45 -18.88
C MET A 242 -15.93 23.07 -19.34
N ASP A 243 -15.70 22.68 -20.60
CA ASP A 243 -16.05 21.36 -21.14
C ASP A 243 -14.99 20.31 -20.83
N THR A 244 -13.79 20.73 -20.43
CA THR A 244 -12.75 19.84 -19.93
C THR A 244 -13.05 19.50 -18.49
N LYS A 245 -12.99 18.22 -18.13
CA LYS A 245 -13.22 17.69 -16.79
C LYS A 245 -12.20 16.61 -16.46
N LEU A 246 -11.91 16.43 -15.18
CA LEU A 246 -11.16 15.27 -14.70
C LEU A 246 -12.16 14.18 -14.29
N LYS A 247 -12.24 13.10 -15.07
CA LYS A 247 -13.25 12.06 -14.94
C LYS A 247 -12.75 10.91 -14.08
N PHE A 248 -13.53 10.52 -13.08
CA PHE A 248 -13.28 9.32 -12.29
C PHE A 248 -13.42 8.07 -13.18
N MET A 249 -12.45 7.16 -13.08
CA MET A 249 -12.48 5.90 -13.81
C MET A 249 -12.88 4.74 -12.91
N TRP A 250 -12.09 4.44 -11.89
CA TRP A 250 -12.34 3.40 -10.88
C TRP A 250 -11.47 3.65 -9.64
N GLY A 251 -11.78 2.95 -8.56
CA GLY A 251 -11.06 3.06 -7.30
C GLY A 251 -11.99 2.79 -6.12
N ASN A 252 -11.39 2.47 -4.97
CA ASN A 252 -12.08 2.25 -3.69
C ASN A 252 -11.84 3.40 -2.70
N LEU A 253 -11.03 4.41 -3.05
CA LEU A 253 -10.82 5.58 -2.21
C LEU A 253 -12.03 6.54 -2.27
N THR A 254 -12.49 6.97 -1.10
CA THR A 254 -13.69 7.80 -0.95
C THR A 254 -13.41 9.28 -1.22
N LEU A 255 -14.24 9.90 -2.08
CA LEU A 255 -14.23 11.35 -2.29
C LEU A 255 -14.83 12.07 -1.08
N ALA A 256 -14.32 13.27 -0.77
CA ALA A 256 -14.87 14.11 0.28
C ALA A 256 -16.21 14.77 -0.08
N SER A 257 -16.45 15.03 -1.37
CA SER A 257 -17.73 15.54 -1.86
C SER A 257 -18.55 14.41 -2.50
N SER A 258 -19.80 14.26 -2.08
CA SER A 258 -20.78 13.33 -2.65
C SER A 258 -21.43 13.82 -3.95
N SER A 259 -21.20 15.07 -4.34
CA SER A 259 -22.06 15.77 -5.30
C SER A 259 -21.77 15.44 -6.78
N ARG A 260 -20.53 15.10 -7.16
CA ARG A 260 -20.14 14.76 -8.56
C ARG A 260 -18.95 13.80 -8.61
N LYS A 261 -18.98 12.85 -9.56
CA LYS A 261 -17.84 11.96 -9.85
C LYS A 261 -16.75 12.63 -10.70
N ASP A 262 -17.03 13.78 -11.30
CA ASP A 262 -16.07 14.53 -12.12
C ASP A 262 -15.55 15.74 -11.34
N ALA A 263 -14.24 15.98 -11.41
CA ALA A 263 -13.58 17.11 -10.78
C ALA A 263 -13.31 18.25 -11.79
N PRO A 264 -13.40 19.52 -11.34
CA PRO A 264 -13.09 20.66 -12.18
C PRO A 264 -11.60 20.72 -12.52
N VAL A 265 -11.29 21.39 -13.62
CA VAL A 265 -9.93 21.50 -14.18
C VAL A 265 -9.71 22.95 -14.59
N PRO A 266 -8.49 23.49 -14.42
CA PRO A 266 -8.17 24.84 -14.84
C PRO A 266 -8.22 24.96 -16.36
N SER A 267 -8.60 26.14 -16.84
CA SER A 267 -8.61 26.45 -18.27
C SER A 267 -7.20 26.76 -18.76
N LEU A 268 -6.49 25.74 -19.28
CA LEU A 268 -5.09 25.86 -19.72
C LEU A 268 -4.97 26.08 -21.23
N LEU A 269 -4.20 27.09 -21.63
CA LEU A 269 -3.76 27.26 -23.01
C LEU A 269 -2.77 26.16 -23.43
N PRO A 270 -2.61 25.90 -24.74
CA PRO A 270 -1.50 25.09 -25.27
C PRO A 270 -0.15 25.50 -24.65
N GLY A 271 0.63 24.52 -24.19
CA GLY A 271 1.92 24.72 -23.53
C GLY A 271 1.86 25.07 -22.04
N GLN A 272 0.71 25.52 -21.51
CA GLN A 272 0.59 25.92 -20.10
C GLN A 272 0.54 24.72 -19.15
N VAL A 273 1.02 24.95 -17.92
CA VAL A 273 1.01 24.00 -16.83
C VAL A 273 0.02 24.46 -15.77
N GLY A 274 -0.79 23.55 -15.25
CA GLY A 274 -1.75 23.82 -14.18
C GLY A 274 -1.91 22.62 -13.24
N VAL A 275 -2.54 22.87 -12.09
CA VAL A 275 -2.74 21.86 -11.04
C VAL A 275 -4.19 21.37 -11.07
N LEU A 276 -4.34 20.05 -11.07
CA LEU A 276 -5.62 19.37 -10.95
C LEU A 276 -5.76 18.88 -9.52
N SER A 277 -6.92 19.12 -8.90
CA SER A 277 -7.11 18.88 -7.46
C SER A 277 -8.36 18.05 -7.22
N VAL A 278 -8.22 17.01 -6.39
CA VAL A 278 -9.35 16.21 -5.90
C VAL A 278 -9.22 16.02 -4.40
N GLU A 279 -10.31 16.29 -3.68
CA GLU A 279 -10.39 16.11 -2.23
C GLU A 279 -10.92 14.71 -1.89
N PHE A 280 -10.21 14.02 -1.02
CA PHE A 280 -10.47 12.66 -0.57
C PHE A 280 -10.61 12.60 0.95
N VAL A 281 -11.22 11.51 1.42
CA VAL A 281 -11.24 11.12 2.83
C VAL A 281 -10.63 9.72 2.93
N ALA A 282 -9.67 9.55 3.83
CA ALA A 282 -9.14 8.24 4.19
C ALA A 282 -10.26 7.39 4.83
N PRO A 283 -10.56 6.18 4.30
CA PRO A 283 -11.59 5.32 4.87
C PRO A 283 -11.33 4.93 6.33
N ALA A 284 -12.37 4.45 7.02
CA ALA A 284 -12.26 4.05 8.43
C ALA A 284 -11.51 2.72 8.63
N LEU A 285 -11.58 1.83 7.64
CA LEU A 285 -10.94 0.52 7.68
C LEU A 285 -9.50 0.64 7.17
N GLU A 286 -8.58 -0.08 7.81
CA GLU A 286 -7.20 -0.17 7.38
C GLU A 286 -7.06 -0.85 6.01
N GLY A 287 -5.99 -0.51 5.29
CA GLY A 287 -5.63 -1.14 4.03
C GLY A 287 -5.29 -0.15 2.92
N THR A 288 -5.09 -0.68 1.71
CA THR A 288 -4.68 0.14 0.56
C THR A 288 -5.88 0.62 -0.25
N TYR A 289 -5.90 1.92 -0.53
CA TYR A 289 -6.98 2.57 -1.26
C TYR A 289 -6.45 3.35 -2.45
N THR A 290 -7.12 3.20 -3.59
CA THR A 290 -6.73 3.84 -4.86
C THR A 290 -7.88 4.59 -5.51
N SER A 291 -7.57 5.65 -6.25
CA SER A 291 -8.51 6.39 -7.09
C SER A 291 -7.86 6.76 -8.41
N HIS A 292 -8.42 6.32 -9.55
CA HIS A 292 -7.88 6.57 -10.89
C HIS A 292 -8.74 7.53 -11.69
N TRP A 293 -8.08 8.43 -12.40
CA TRP A 293 -8.70 9.56 -13.08
C TRP A 293 -8.11 9.78 -14.47
N ARG A 294 -8.91 10.36 -15.36
CA ARG A 294 -8.44 10.75 -16.70
C ARG A 294 -9.13 12.01 -17.19
N LEU A 295 -8.38 12.86 -17.88
CA LEU A 295 -8.94 14.06 -18.51
C LEU A 295 -9.93 13.67 -19.60
N ALA A 296 -11.03 14.42 -19.69
CA ALA A 296 -12.00 14.30 -20.76
C ALA A 296 -12.47 15.70 -21.19
N HIS A 297 -12.64 15.92 -22.49
CA HIS A 297 -13.19 17.16 -23.03
C HIS A 297 -14.40 16.81 -23.88
N LYS A 298 -15.57 17.40 -23.57
CA LYS A 298 -16.84 17.08 -24.24
C LYS A 298 -17.16 15.56 -24.22
N GLY A 299 -16.73 14.87 -23.16
CA GLY A 299 -16.93 13.42 -22.97
C GLY A 299 -15.82 12.53 -23.54
N GLU A 300 -14.96 13.04 -24.42
CA GLU A 300 -13.86 12.28 -25.01
C GLU A 300 -12.62 12.32 -24.12
N GLN A 301 -12.09 11.14 -23.79
CA GLN A 301 -10.93 11.00 -22.90
C GLN A 301 -9.61 11.26 -23.62
N PHE A 302 -8.69 11.98 -22.98
CA PHE A 302 -7.37 12.27 -23.53
C PHE A 302 -6.29 12.29 -22.43
N GLY A 303 -5.02 12.31 -22.84
CA GLY A 303 -3.89 12.34 -21.91
C GLY A 303 -3.68 11.06 -21.11
N PRO A 304 -2.69 11.06 -20.20
CA PRO A 304 -2.38 9.92 -19.34
C PRO A 304 -3.46 9.73 -18.26
N ARG A 305 -3.48 8.52 -17.71
CA ARG A 305 -4.23 8.22 -16.49
C ARG A 305 -3.37 8.65 -15.29
N ILE A 306 -3.98 9.35 -14.34
CA ILE A 306 -3.37 9.76 -13.07
C ILE A 306 -4.11 9.11 -11.91
N TRP A 307 -3.48 8.95 -10.76
CA TRP A 307 -4.09 8.29 -9.62
C TRP A 307 -3.57 8.76 -8.27
N CYS A 308 -4.32 8.39 -7.23
CA CYS A 308 -3.95 8.54 -5.84
C CYS A 308 -3.92 7.14 -5.23
N SER A 309 -2.83 6.78 -4.54
CA SER A 309 -2.71 5.53 -3.78
C SER A 309 -2.28 5.84 -2.35
N ILE A 310 -3.08 5.45 -1.37
CA ILE A 310 -2.79 5.62 0.05
C ILE A 310 -2.89 4.30 0.80
N THR A 311 -2.25 4.22 1.95
CA THR A 311 -2.45 3.16 2.93
C THR A 311 -3.08 3.77 4.17
N VAL A 312 -4.20 3.21 4.64
CA VAL A 312 -4.81 3.59 5.91
C VAL A 312 -4.27 2.68 6.98
N ASP A 313 -3.67 3.26 8.02
CA ASP A 313 -3.16 2.53 9.17
C ASP A 313 -4.27 2.11 10.13
N SER A 314 -4.07 1.03 10.87
CA SER A 314 -4.93 0.71 12.01
C SER A 314 -4.86 1.81 13.05
N LEU A 315 -5.99 2.13 13.66
CA LEU A 315 -5.98 2.91 14.89
C LEU A 315 -5.18 2.11 15.92
N PRO A 316 -4.20 2.72 16.62
CA PRO A 316 -3.58 2.04 17.75
C PRO A 316 -4.67 1.72 18.77
N CYS A 317 -4.91 0.42 19.01
CA CYS A 317 -5.73 0.00 20.14
C CYS A 317 -5.03 0.50 21.39
N THR A 318 -5.58 1.52 22.04
CA THR A 318 -5.10 1.96 23.34
C THR A 318 -5.50 0.90 24.37
N ASP A 319 -4.74 -0.19 24.43
CA ASP A 319 -4.69 -1.11 25.58
C ASP A 319 -3.88 -0.47 26.74
N ASN A 320 -4.06 0.82 26.99
CA ASN A 320 -3.49 1.55 28.12
C ASN A 320 -4.57 2.48 28.71
N LEU A 321 -5.67 1.88 29.13
CA LEU A 321 -6.69 2.55 29.96
C LEU A 321 -6.23 2.75 31.41
N ASP A 322 -5.07 2.20 31.81
CA ASP A 322 -4.55 2.32 33.17
C ASP A 322 -3.60 3.52 33.37
N ASP A 323 -2.89 3.98 32.33
CA ASP A 323 -1.91 5.07 32.48
C ASP A 323 -2.54 6.48 32.46
N LEU A 324 -3.63 6.69 31.71
CA LEU A 324 -4.31 7.99 31.69
C LEU A 324 -5.08 8.27 33.00
N ALA A 325 -5.52 7.22 33.70
CA ALA A 325 -6.12 7.36 35.03
C ALA A 325 -5.08 7.71 36.11
N LYS A 326 -3.81 7.34 35.90
CA LYS A 326 -2.70 7.60 36.83
C LYS A 326 -2.18 9.05 36.74
N GLU A 327 -2.23 9.64 35.55
CA GLU A 327 -1.95 11.08 35.37
C GLU A 327 -3.07 11.95 35.98
N MET A 328 -4.34 11.59 35.79
CA MET A 328 -5.47 12.35 36.35
C MET A 328 -5.60 12.27 37.88
N SER A 329 -5.08 11.20 38.50
CA SER A 329 -5.05 11.05 39.97
C SER A 329 -3.87 11.77 40.61
N SER A 330 -2.73 11.87 39.92
CA SER A 330 -1.55 12.59 40.42
C SER A 330 -1.73 14.12 40.43
N ILE A 331 -2.51 14.66 39.50
CA ILE A 331 -2.81 16.10 39.44
C ILE A 331 -3.78 16.53 40.57
N LYS A 332 -4.67 15.65 41.04
CA LYS A 332 -5.62 15.96 42.14
C LYS A 332 -4.96 16.03 43.52
N ILE A 333 -3.85 15.33 43.74
CA ILE A 333 -3.16 15.30 45.05
C ILE A 333 -2.28 16.55 45.24
N SER A 334 -1.80 17.17 44.16
CA SER A 334 -1.07 18.44 44.24
C SER A 334 -2.00 19.62 44.59
N SER A 335 -3.19 19.67 44.02
CA SER A 335 -4.10 20.82 44.20
C SER A 335 -4.81 20.89 45.56
N GLN A 336 -4.81 19.80 46.35
CA GLN A 336 -5.37 19.82 47.71
C GLN A 336 -4.35 20.27 48.76
N LYS A 337 -3.04 20.20 48.48
CA LYS A 337 -2.02 20.61 49.45
C LYS A 337 -1.81 22.13 49.50
N ASP A 338 -2.11 22.83 48.41
CA ASP A 338 -1.98 24.30 48.33
C ASP A 338 -3.23 25.06 48.84
N GLN A 339 -4.35 24.38 49.08
CA GLN A 339 -5.59 25.01 49.56
C GLN A 339 -5.78 24.99 51.09
N GLU A 340 -4.99 24.20 51.82
CA GLU A 340 -5.04 24.14 53.29
C GLU A 340 -4.06 25.12 53.96
N GLU A 341 -3.10 25.70 53.23
CA GLU A 341 -2.13 26.65 53.79
C GLU A 341 -2.61 28.12 53.68
N VAL A 342 -3.57 28.42 52.80
CA VAL A 342 -4.08 29.79 52.61
C VAL A 342 -5.22 30.16 53.58
N SER A 343 -5.92 29.17 54.15
CA SER A 343 -7.02 29.39 55.10
C SER A 343 -6.57 29.59 56.56
N ALA A 344 -5.30 29.35 56.88
CA ALA A 344 -4.75 29.55 58.23
C ALA A 344 -4.16 30.95 58.49
N SER A 345 -3.99 31.81 57.47
CA SER A 345 -3.38 33.14 57.61
C SER A 345 -4.36 34.33 57.60
N SER A 346 -5.67 34.09 57.66
CA SER A 346 -6.70 35.16 57.65
C SER A 346 -7.45 35.33 58.98
N MET A 347 -6.94 34.75 60.07
CA MET A 347 -7.41 34.98 61.43
C MET A 347 -6.23 35.19 62.37
N SER A 348 -5.58 36.37 62.28
CA SER A 348 -4.71 36.93 63.33
C SER A 348 -4.62 38.44 63.15
#